data_AF-A0A0R0K6U4-F1
#
_entry.id   AF-A0A0R0K6U4-F1
#
_cell.length_a   1.000
_cell.length_b   1.000
_cell.length_c   1.000
_cell.angle_alpha   90.00
_cell.angle_beta   90.00
_cell.angle_gamma   90.00
#
_symmetry.space_group_name_H-M   'P 1'
#
loop_
_entity.id
_entity.type
_entity.pdbx_description
1 polymer ?
#
loop_
_entity_poly.entity_id
_entity_poly.type
_entity_poly.pdbx_seq_one_letter_code
_entity_poly.pdbx_strand_id
1 'polypeptide(L)' 'MVNPSKSTSPIYLIPRFPGKNNGKERDWRVPVEAPSQLWLLHVGNAFEVRHPHRNLDIQIQAAACSYQWFNFSKLFG' A
#
# COMPACT_ATOMS: atom_id res chain seq x y z
N MET A 1 -13.80 2.19 0.18
CA MET A 1 -14.77 1.15 0.57
C MET A 1 -14.07 -0.19 0.48
N VAL A 2 -14.10 -1.00 1.54
CA VAL A 2 -13.50 -2.35 1.56
C VAL A 2 -14.15 -3.19 0.45
N ASN A 3 -13.36 -3.94 -0.33
CA ASN A 3 -13.90 -4.91 -1.29
C ASN A 3 -13.60 -6.35 -0.82
N PRO A 4 -14.55 -7.00 -0.11
CA PRO A 4 -14.36 -8.37 0.40
C PRO A 4 -14.23 -9.43 -0.70
N SER A 5 -14.54 -9.12 -1.96
CA SER A 5 -14.37 -10.07 -3.07
C SER A 5 -12.93 -10.20 -3.56
N LYS A 6 -12.04 -9.24 -3.21
CA LYS A 6 -10.62 -9.31 -3.57
C LYS A 6 -9.82 -9.97 -2.45
N SER A 7 -8.96 -10.93 -2.81
CA SER A 7 -8.07 -11.62 -1.86
C SER A 7 -6.81 -10.82 -1.49
N THR A 8 -6.66 -9.61 -2.03
CA THR A 8 -5.51 -8.71 -1.84
C THR A 8 -5.96 -7.33 -1.39
N SER A 9 -5.03 -6.57 -0.82
CA SER A 9 -5.23 -5.17 -0.46
C SER A 9 -4.44 -4.25 -1.40
N PRO A 10 -5.08 -3.34 -2.14
CA PRO A 10 -4.38 -2.44 -3.04
C PRO A 10 -3.67 -1.32 -2.26
N ILE A 11 -2.39 -1.12 -2.55
CA ILE A 11 -1.57 0.00 -2.08
C ILE A 11 -1.27 0.90 -3.28
N TYR A 12 -1.87 2.10 -3.28
CA TYR A 12 -1.60 3.10 -4.30
C TYR A 12 -0.36 3.91 -3.94
N LEU A 13 0.55 4.02 -4.90
CA LEU A 13 1.75 4.83 -4.78
C LEU A 13 1.66 5.97 -5.79
N ILE A 14 1.97 7.19 -5.34
CA ILE A 14 1.96 8.39 -6.19
C ILE A 14 3.33 9.06 -6.06
N PRO A 15 4.00 9.41 -7.18
CA PRO A 15 5.27 10.13 -7.13
C PRO A 15 5.12 11.48 -6.42
N ARG A 16 6.02 11.77 -5.48
CA ARG A 16 6.07 13.10 -4.84
C ARG A 16 6.39 14.22 -5.84
N PHE A 17 7.16 13.91 -6.89
CA PHE A 17 7.55 14.85 -7.94
C PHE A 17 7.27 14.24 -9.32
N PRO A 18 6.07 14.43 -9.88
CA PRO A 18 5.76 13.97 -11.23
C PRO A 18 6.73 14.64 -12.24
N GLY A 19 7.25 13.86 -13.20
CA GLY A 19 8.12 14.35 -14.27
C GLY A 19 9.64 14.22 -14.05
N LYS A 20 10.12 13.74 -12.89
CA LYS A 20 11.57 13.49 -12.63
C LYS A 20 12.06 12.07 -12.94
N ASN A 21 11.21 11.20 -13.50
CA ASN A 21 11.56 9.79 -13.68
C ASN A 21 12.14 9.53 -15.09
N ASN A 22 13.47 9.48 -15.19
CA ASN A 22 14.21 9.20 -16.43
C ASN A 22 14.37 7.69 -16.73
N GLY A 23 13.30 6.90 -16.65
CA GLY A 23 13.35 5.44 -16.82
C GLY A 23 12.05 4.81 -17.32
N LYS A 24 12.02 3.48 -17.46
CA LYS A 24 10.78 2.72 -17.75
C LYS A 24 9.77 3.01 -16.65
N GLU A 25 8.78 3.84 -16.97
CA GLU A 25 7.88 4.42 -15.99
C GLU A 25 6.80 3.40 -15.59
N ARG A 26 6.74 3.06 -14.30
CA ARG A 26 5.61 2.32 -13.72
C ARG A 26 4.33 3.14 -13.95
N ASP A 27 3.25 2.51 -14.41
CA ASP A 27 1.93 3.18 -14.39
C ASP A 27 1.46 3.33 -12.93
N TRP A 28 1.53 4.56 -12.42
CA TRP A 28 1.15 4.89 -11.04
C TRP A 28 -0.35 4.75 -10.76
N ARG A 29 -1.18 4.59 -11.80
CA ARG A 29 -2.61 4.29 -11.65
C ARG A 29 -2.87 2.85 -11.23
N VAL A 30 -1.92 1.95 -11.48
CA VAL A 30 -2.00 0.55 -11.06
C VAL A 30 -1.49 0.44 -9.61
N PRO A 31 -2.24 -0.15 -8.67
CA PRO A 31 -1.77 -0.32 -7.29
C PRO A 31 -0.72 -1.44 -7.19
N VAL A 32 0.04 -1.45 -6.10
CA VAL A 32 0.76 -2.65 -5.64
C VAL A 32 -0.24 -3.49 -4.86
N GLU A 33 -0.40 -4.76 -5.22
CA GLU A 33 -1.31 -5.67 -4.52
C GLU A 33 -0.57 -6.32 -3.35
N ALA A 34 -0.88 -5.90 -2.13
CA ALA A 34 -0.37 -6.56 -0.93
C ALA A 34 -1.11 -7.90 -0.74
N PRO A 35 -0.39 -8.97 -0.35
CA PRO A 35 -1.02 -10.24 -0.08
C PRO A 35 -2.00 -10.09 1.09
N SER A 36 -3.12 -10.81 0.99
CA SER A 36 -4.19 -10.88 1.99
C SER A 36 -5.10 -9.65 2.10
N GLN A 37 -6.25 -9.89 2.69
CA GLN A 37 -7.27 -8.89 3.01
C GLN A 37 -6.92 -8.16 4.31
N LEU A 38 -6.01 -7.21 4.21
CA LEU A 38 -5.53 -6.42 5.33
C LEU A 38 -6.14 -5.02 5.31
N TRP A 39 -6.69 -4.61 6.45
CA TRP A 39 -7.06 -3.24 6.72
C TRP A 39 -5.89 -2.54 7.39
N LEU A 40 -5.23 -1.66 6.64
CA LEU A 40 -4.16 -0.82 7.17
C LEU A 40 -4.77 0.22 8.11
N LEU A 41 -4.21 0.32 9.32
CA LEU A 41 -4.62 1.26 10.35
C LEU A 41 -3.63 2.44 10.36
N HIS A 42 -2.87 2.59 11.44
CA HIS A 42 -1.87 3.65 11.56
C HIS A 42 -0.54 3.25 10.90
N VAL A 43 0.00 4.17 10.11
CA VAL A 43 1.36 4.10 9.59
C VAL A 43 2.29 4.73 10.62
N GLY A 44 3.23 3.95 11.16
CA GLY A 44 4.24 4.44 12.10
C GLY A 44 5.39 5.16 11.39
N ASN A 45 5.80 4.67 10.22
CA ASN A 45 6.79 5.32 9.38
C ASN A 45 6.68 4.84 7.92
N ALA A 46 7.14 5.65 6.97
CA ALA A 46 7.34 5.27 5.59
C ALA A 46 8.55 6.00 4.99
N PHE A 47 9.37 5.29 4.22
CA PHE A 47 10.57 5.86 3.61
C PHE A 47 10.94 5.18 2.29
N GLU A 48 11.74 5.88 1.49
CA GLU A 48 12.32 5.36 0.25
C GLU A 48 13.82 5.05 0.43
N VAL A 49 14.28 3.97 -0.19
CA VAL A 49 15.70 3.61 -0.31
C VAL A 49 16.05 3.54 -1.79
N ARG A 50 17.01 4.36 -2.21
CA ARG A 50 17.51 4.38 -3.59
C ARG A 50 18.79 3.57 -3.68
N HIS A 51 18.77 2.52 -4.49
CA HIS A 51 19.94 1.67 -4.71
C HIS A 51 20.79 2.16 -5.88
N PRO A 52 22.10 1.84 -5.92
CA PRO A 52 23.01 2.27 -6.99
C PRO A 52 22.55 1.90 -8.41
N HIS A 53 21.79 0.81 -8.57
CA HIS A 53 21.31 0.31 -9.86
C HIS A 53 19.92 0.84 -10.26
N ARG A 54 19.51 2.00 -9.75
CA ARG A 54 18.19 2.63 -9.98
C ARG A 54 16.99 1.83 -9.46
N ASN A 55 17.21 0.79 -8.67
CA ASN A 55 16.13 0.16 -7.92
C ASN A 55 15.69 1.08 -6.79
N LEU A 56 14.38 1.15 -6.57
CA LEU A 56 13.75 1.95 -5.52
C LEU A 56 12.94 1.01 -4.65
N ASP A 57 13.30 0.94 -3.37
CA ASP A 57 12.48 0.25 -2.39
C ASP A 57 11.68 1.28 -1.58
N ILE A 58 10.40 1.01 -1.40
CA ILE A 58 9.53 1.78 -0.52
C ILE A 58 9.16 0.88 0.64
N GLN A 59 9.44 1.33 1.86
CA GLN A 59 9.09 0.63 3.08
C GLN A 59 7.97 1.37 3.79
N ILE A 60 6.95 0.63 4.22
CA ILE A 60 5.81 1.15 4.98
C ILE A 60 5.68 0.28 6.24
N GLN A 61 5.87 0.90 7.40
CA GLN A 61 5.66 0.27 8.70
C GLN A 61 4.30 0.71 9.23
N ALA A 62 3.38 -0.24 9.39
CA ALA A 62 2.01 0.07 9.76
C ALA A 62 1.38 -1.05 10.60
N ALA A 63 0.43 -0.67 11.44
CA ALA A 63 -0.49 -1.61 12.05
C ALA A 63 -1.53 -2.03 11.00
N ALA A 64 -1.85 -3.32 10.95
CA ALA A 64 -2.90 -3.85 10.09
C ALA A 64 -3.74 -4.86 10.84
N CYS A 65 -5.00 -5.03 10.44
CA CYS A 65 -5.86 -6.11 10.91
C CYS A 65 -6.51 -6.83 9.72
N SER A 66 -6.93 -8.08 9.92
CA SER A 66 -7.66 -8.82 8.90
C SER A 66 -9.04 -8.20 8.68
N TYR A 67 -9.52 -8.19 7.44
CA TYR A 67 -10.93 -7.84 7.13
C TYR A 67 -11.93 -8.72 7.90
N GLN A 68 -11.57 -9.97 8.23
CA GLN A 68 -12.42 -10.85 9.04
C GLN A 68 -12.59 -10.38 10.50
N TRP A 69 -11.61 -9.63 10.99
CA TRP A 69 -11.60 -9.05 12.32
C TRP A 69 -12.27 -7.68 12.31
N PHE A 70 -12.00 -6.88 11.26
CA PHE A 70 -12.64 -5.59 11.02
C PHE A 70 -14.06 -5.77 10.46
N ASN A 71 -14.98 -6.21 11.30
CA ASN A 71 -16.41 -6.11 11.03
C ASN A 71 -16.97 -4.95 11.86
N PHE A 72 -17.60 -3.96 11.23
CA PHE A 72 -18.20 -2.82 11.93
C PHE A 72 -19.16 -3.28 13.05
N SER A 73 -19.90 -4.38 12.84
CA SER A 73 -20.77 -4.93 13.89
C SER A 73 -19.99 -5.51 15.08
N LYS A 74 -18.75 -5.96 14.88
CA LYS A 74 -17.87 -6.40 15.98
C LYS A 74 -17.24 -5.23 16.73
N LEU A 75 -17.15 -4.05 16.12
CA LEU A 75 -16.55 -2.86 16.73
C LEU A 75 -17.55 -2.02 17.52
N PHE A 76 -18.83 -2.01 17.13
CA PHE A 76 -19.84 -1.12 17.71
C PHE A 76 -21.04 -1.82 18.36
N GLY A 77 -21.09 -3.17 18.36
CA GLY A 77 -22.21 -3.94 18.91
C GLY A 77 -23.49 -3.77 18.10
#